data_AF-A0A8D2L266-F1
#
_entry.id   AF-A0A8D2L266-F1
#
_cell.length_a   1.000
_cell.length_b   1.000
_cell.length_c   1.000
_cell.angle_alpha   90.00
_cell.angle_beta   90.00
_cell.angle_gamma   90.00
#
_symmetry.space_group_name_H-M   'P 1'
#
loop_
_entity.id
_entity.type
_entity.pdbx_description
1 polymer ?
#
loop_
_entity_poly.entity_id
_entity_poly.type
_entity_poly.pdbx_seq_one_letter_code
_entity_poly.pdbx_strand_id
1 'polypeptide(L)' 'MPPKRCAKYNLPVPLPEGIILKDTEKREWRLGPLIAQGGFGLIYLGNPLHVPPPPRLSPVFSSEQ' A
#
# COMPACT_ATOMS: atom_id res chain seq x y z
N MET A 1 -44.18 4.54 -0.36
CA MET A 1 -42.95 5.22 0.10
C MET A 1 -42.03 5.41 -1.10
N PRO A 2 -41.43 6.60 -1.32
CA PRO A 2 -40.42 6.76 -2.36
C PRO A 2 -39.16 5.93 -1.99
N PRO A 3 -38.41 5.39 -2.96
CA PRO A 3 -37.19 4.66 -2.65
C PRO A 3 -36.23 5.60 -1.93
N LYS A 4 -35.83 5.21 -0.72
CA LYS A 4 -34.80 5.92 0.05
C LYS A 4 -33.57 5.98 -0.85
N ARG A 5 -33.14 7.19 -1.25
CA ARG A 5 -31.92 7.40 -2.03
C ARG A 5 -30.84 6.53 -1.39
N CYS A 6 -30.35 5.55 -2.14
CA CYS A 6 -29.25 4.71 -1.70
C CYS A 6 -28.17 5.66 -1.20
N ALA A 7 -27.85 5.58 0.09
CA ALA A 7 -26.77 6.36 0.68
C ALA A 7 -25.55 6.07 -0.19
N LYS A 8 -25.19 7.03 -1.04
CA LYS A 8 -24.00 6.99 -1.87
C LYS A 8 -22.90 6.70 -0.87
N TYR A 9 -22.33 5.48 -0.89
CA TYR A 9 -21.39 5.03 0.14
C TYR A 9 -20.37 6.15 0.34
N ASN A 10 -20.43 6.80 1.51
CA ASN A 10 -19.60 7.95 1.77
C ASN A 10 -18.18 7.41 1.85
N LEU A 11 -17.37 7.84 0.90
CA LEU A 11 -15.97 7.47 0.85
C LEU A 11 -15.27 8.02 2.09
N PRO A 12 -14.22 7.31 2.57
CA PRO A 12 -13.38 7.87 3.60
C PRO A 12 -12.76 9.18 3.10
N VAL A 13 -12.50 10.11 4.02
CA VAL A 13 -11.77 11.34 3.70
C VAL A 13 -10.37 10.96 3.19
N PRO A 14 -9.89 11.57 2.08
CA PRO A 14 -8.56 11.30 1.59
C PRO A 14 -7.47 11.54 2.62
N LEU A 15 -6.50 10.63 2.66
CA LEU A 15 -5.31 10.76 3.49
C LEU A 15 -4.37 11.79 2.85
N PRO A 16 -3.66 12.59 3.66
CA PRO A 16 -2.67 13.53 3.15
C PRO A 16 -1.52 12.79 2.46
N GLU A 17 -1.04 13.35 1.35
CA GLU A 17 0.13 12.82 0.65
C GLU A 17 1.39 12.91 1.54
N GLY A 18 2.24 11.90 1.46
CA GLY A 18 3.49 11.84 2.21
C GLY A 18 3.37 11.32 3.64
N ILE A 19 2.18 10.93 4.10
CA ILE A 19 2.02 10.26 5.40
C ILE A 19 2.78 8.92 5.42
N ILE A 20 3.39 8.60 6.56
CA ILE A 20 4.04 7.32 6.78
C ILE A 20 3.06 6.38 7.47
N LEU A 21 2.73 5.28 6.80
CA LEU A 21 1.91 4.20 7.34
C LEU A 21 2.79 3.03 7.75
N LYS A 22 2.39 2.36 8.84
CA LYS A 22 3.02 1.12 9.29
C LYS A 22 2.07 -0.04 9.02
N ASP A 23 2.53 -1.02 8.26
CA ASP A 23 1.79 -2.25 7.99
C ASP A 23 1.83 -3.21 9.19
N THR A 24 0.95 -4.21 9.19
CA THR A 24 0.94 -5.37 10.10
C THR A 24 2.27 -6.10 10.21
N GLU A 25 3.06 -6.16 9.12
CA GLU A 25 4.41 -6.72 9.11
C GLU A 25 5.48 -5.76 9.68
N LYS A 26 5.06 -4.66 10.33
CA LYS A 26 5.91 -3.58 10.84
C LYS A 26 6.71 -2.84 9.75
N ARG A 27 6.34 -3.01 8.47
CA ARG A 27 6.94 -2.30 7.34
C ARG A 27 6.42 -0.87 7.28
N GLU A 28 7.28 0.07 6.91
CA GLU A 28 6.93 1.47 6.79
C GLU A 28 6.78 1.88 5.32
N TRP A 29 5.68 2.55 5.01
CA TRP A 29 5.29 2.96 3.67
C TRP A 29 5.01 4.45 3.64
N ARG A 30 5.64 5.17 2.73
CA ARG A 30 5.29 6.55 2.41
C ARG A 30 4.17 6.55 1.38
N LEU A 31 3.02 7.12 1.76
CA LEU A 31 1.91 7.31 0.85
C LEU A 31 2.26 8.37 -0.20
N GLY A 32 2.05 8.02 -1.47
CA GLY A 32 2.11 8.93 -2.60
C GLY A 32 0.71 9.38 -3.02
N PRO A 33 0.54 9.81 -4.29
CA PRO A 33 -0.73 10.30 -4.80
C PRO A 33 -1.83 9.24 -4.79
N LEU A 34 -3.08 9.69 -4.66
CA LEU A 34 -4.26 8.87 -4.86
C LEU A 34 -4.33 8.43 -6.33
N ILE A 35 -4.35 7.12 -6.58
CA ILE A 35 -4.40 6.55 -7.93
C ILE A 35 -5.80 6.08 -8.34
N ALA A 36 -6.63 5.69 -7.37
CA ALA A 36 -7.99 5.23 -7.65
C ALA A 36 -8.89 5.28 -6.41
N GLN A 37 -10.19 5.19 -6.64
CA GLN A 37 -11.23 5.21 -5.62
C GLN A 37 -12.27 4.13 -5.94
N GLY A 38 -12.52 3.23 -4.98
CA GLY A 38 -13.52 2.16 -5.08
C GLY A 38 -14.83 2.51 -4.36
N GLY A 39 -15.75 1.55 -4.23
CA GLY A 39 -17.04 1.78 -3.54
C GLY A 39 -16.94 2.03 -2.03
N PHE A 40 -15.82 1.64 -1.40
CA PHE A 40 -15.63 1.72 0.06
C PHE A 40 -14.25 2.28 0.47
N GLY A 41 -13.39 2.65 -0.49
CA GLY A 41 -12.01 2.96 -0.15
C GLY A 41 -11.25 3.70 -1.23
N LEU A 42 -10.04 4.10 -0.85
CA LEU A 42 -9.10 4.90 -1.63
C LEU A 42 -7.82 4.11 -1.84
N ILE A 43 -7.27 4.17 -3.05
CA ILE A 43 -6.05 3.46 -3.44
C ILE A 43 -4.97 4.51 -3.70
N TYR A 44 -3.87 4.40 -2.97
CA TYR A 44 -2.72 5.29 -3.09
C TYR A 44 -1.50 4.54 -3.62
N LEU A 45 -0.60 5.28 -4.27
CA LEU A 45 0.74 4.78 -4.55
C LEU A 45 1.51 4.60 -3.23
N GLY A 46 2.16 3.45 -3.02
CA GLY A 46 2.91 3.16 -1.80
C GLY A 46 4.40 2.98 -2.06
N ASN A 47 5.24 3.79 -1.41
CA ASN A 47 6.69 3.70 -1.53
C ASN A 47 7.30 3.13 -0.24
N PRO A 48 8.04 2.02 -0.25
CA PRO A 48 8.65 1.47 0.96
C PRO A 48 9.74 2.42 1.47
N LEU A 49 9.73 2.74 2.77
CA LEU A 49 10.79 3.55 3.39
C LEU A 49 12.05 2.75 3.68
N HIS A 50 11.89 1.48 4.05
CA HIS A 50 12.99 0.57 4.30
C HIS A 50 12.90 -0.60 3.32
N VAL A 51 13.76 -0.58 2.31
CA VAL A 51 14.02 -1.76 1.51
C VAL A 51 15.09 -2.56 2.24
N PRO A 52 14.79 -3.79 2.73
CA PRO A 52 15.85 -4.64 3.24
C PRO A 52 16.86 -4.86 2.10
N PRO A 53 18.17 -4.89 2.40
CA PRO A 53 19.17 -5.16 1.38
C PRO A 53 18.83 -6.50 0.71
N PRO A 54 19.05 -6.64 -0.62
CA PRO A 54 18.82 -7.90 -1.29
C PRO A 54 19.62 -9.00 -0.57
N PRO A 55 19.07 -10.22 -0.45
CA PRO A 55 19.81 -11.32 0.13
C PRO A 55 21.12 -11.45 -0.64
N ARG A 56 22.26 -11.35 0.05
CA ARG A 56 23.56 -11.61 -0.57
C ARG A 56 23.48 -13.02 -1.13
N LEU A 57 23.42 -13.14 -2.45
CA LEU A 57 23.58 -14.41 -3.13
C LEU A 57 24.98 -14.89 -2.75
N SER A 58 25.05 -15.85 -1.84
CA SER A 58 26.27 -16.60 -1.61
C SER A 58 26.67 -17.21 -2.95
N PRO A 59 27.94 -17.07 -3.39
CA PRO A 59 28.38 -17.72 -4.62
C PRO A 59 28.08 -19.21 -4.48
N VAL A 60 27.23 -19.73 -5.37
CA VAL A 60 27.03 -21.17 -5.48
C VAL A 60 28.34 -21.72 -6.00
N PHE A 61 29.18 -22.23 -5.09
CA PHE A 61 30.32 -23.03 -5.49
C PHE A 61 29.74 -24.31 -6.08
N SER A 62 29.64 -24.30 -7.40
CA SER A 62 29.30 -25.47 -8.21
C SER A 62 30.44 -26.47 -8.02
N SER A 63 30.33 -27.31 -7.00
CA SER A 63 31.22 -28.43 -6.79
C SER A 63 30.75 -29.55 -7.70
N GLU A 64 31.16 -29.46 -8.96
CA GLU A 64 31.14 -30.60 -9.88
C GLU A 64 32.44 -31.39 -9.64
N GLN A 65 32.32 -32.51 -8.93
CA GLN A 65 33.26 -33.63 -8.93
C GLN A 65 32.45 -34.92 -8.90
#